data_AF-A0A7G9W674-F1
#
_entry.id   AF-A0A7G9W674-F1
#
_cell.length_a   1.000
_cell.length_b   1.000
_cell.length_c   1.000
_cell.angle_alpha   90.00
_cell.angle_beta   90.00
_cell.angle_gamma   90.00
#
_symmetry.space_group_name_H-M   'P 1'
#
loop_
_entity.id
_entity.type
_entity.pdbx_description
1 polymer ?
#
loop_
_entity_poly.entity_id
_entity_poly.type
_entity_poly.pdbx_seq_one_letter_code
_entity_poly.pdbx_strand_id
1 'polypeptide(L)'
;MIEFLKDISVSFLLASPLFILFLRVRNLKEFAQKDSLSSFCFILGFLNFFIVKTTIQMGDVFEFILYIQLLLILPMGLGANYYISRLVKGERLKYGMKKSQMLIISCLLLPSIIISIVGVSYTNQQVLLRHEEFVDSFIESVDPLKFIIENTDNPSTMLDVLDKIDNIKVAETKVSMTLGGKRKVLVKQEDMEIEFTYFRQQELWKLDGVYRISYQNVR
;
A
#
# COMPACT_ATOMS: atom_id res chain seq x y z
N MET A 1 -14.57 4.72 2.31
CA MET A 1 -14.90 3.31 2.62
C MET A 1 -13.99 2.31 1.89
N ILE A 2 -13.82 2.40 0.57
CA ILE A 2 -12.99 1.44 -0.20
C ILE A 2 -11.50 1.49 0.23
N GLU A 3 -10.93 2.69 0.45
CA GLU A 3 -9.54 2.80 0.92
C GLU A 3 -9.34 2.18 2.31
N PHE A 4 -10.28 2.42 3.24
CA PHE A 4 -10.24 1.80 4.56
C PHE A 4 -10.28 0.26 4.48
N LEU A 5 -11.14 -0.30 3.63
CA LEU A 5 -11.22 -1.74 3.41
C LEU A 5 -9.94 -2.30 2.76
N LYS A 6 -9.32 -1.55 1.85
CA LYS A 6 -8.01 -1.88 1.27
C LYS A 6 -6.93 -1.91 2.34
N ASP A 7 -6.88 -0.92 3.23
CA ASP A 7 -5.86 -0.83 4.28
C ASP A 7 -5.98 -2.00 5.27
N ILE A 8 -7.22 -2.37 5.65
CA ILE A 8 -7.50 -3.59 6.43
C ILE A 8 -7.06 -4.84 5.67
N SER A 9 -7.37 -4.93 4.38
CA SER A 9 -7.07 -6.11 3.56
C SER A 9 -5.56 -6.31 3.43
N VAL A 10 -4.79 -5.26 3.15
CA VAL A 10 -3.33 -5.30 3.08
C VAL A 10 -2.73 -5.69 4.43
N SER A 11 -3.22 -5.09 5.52
CA SER A 11 -2.79 -5.41 6.89
C SER A 11 -3.04 -6.88 7.24
N PHE A 12 -4.21 -7.41 6.85
CA PHE A 12 -4.55 -8.81 7.07
C PHE A 12 -3.68 -9.75 6.25
N LEU A 13 -3.43 -9.44 4.97
CA LEU A 13 -2.57 -10.25 4.10
C LEU A 13 -1.16 -10.37 4.68
N LEU A 14 -0.60 -9.27 5.17
CA LEU A 14 0.74 -9.24 5.77
C LEU A 14 0.81 -9.93 7.15
N ALA A 15 -0.29 -9.94 7.91
CA ALA A 15 -0.38 -10.68 9.17
C ALA A 15 -0.75 -12.17 9.00
N SER A 16 -1.31 -12.56 7.84
CA SER A 16 -1.82 -13.90 7.59
C SER A 16 -0.83 -15.05 7.81
N PRO A 17 0.49 -14.94 7.51
CA PRO A 17 1.44 -16.02 7.78
C PRO A 17 1.51 -16.39 9.27
N LEU A 18 1.41 -15.41 10.17
CA LEU A 18 1.43 -15.63 11.63
C LEU A 18 0.11 -16.25 12.11
N PHE A 19 -1.03 -15.85 11.55
CA PHE A 19 -2.33 -16.47 11.87
C PHE A 19 -2.41 -17.93 11.39
N ILE A 20 -1.85 -18.22 10.21
CA ILE A 20 -1.72 -19.60 9.71
C ILE A 20 -0.81 -20.41 10.63
N LEU A 21 0.34 -19.85 11.03
CA LEU A 21 1.27 -20.50 11.95
C LEU A 21 0.63 -20.78 13.31
N PHE A 22 -0.10 -19.80 13.88
CA PHE A 22 -0.88 -19.96 15.12
C PHE A 22 -1.82 -21.17 15.05
N LEU A 23 -2.63 -21.25 13.98
CA LEU A 23 -3.59 -22.34 13.81
C LEU A 23 -2.89 -23.69 13.67
N ARG A 24 -1.77 -23.75 12.95
CA ARG A 24 -0.97 -24.98 12.81
C ARG A 24 -0.40 -25.44 14.15
N VAL A 25 0.26 -24.55 14.88
CA VAL A 25 0.85 -24.86 16.20
C VAL A 25 -0.23 -25.34 17.17
N ARG A 26 -1.40 -24.68 17.19
CA ARG A 26 -2.52 -25.04 18.08
C ARG A 26 -3.09 -26.44 17.81
N ASN A 27 -3.12 -26.89 16.56
CA ASN A 27 -3.73 -28.17 16.21
C ASN A 27 -2.78 -29.37 16.32
N LEU A 28 -1.47 -29.14 16.38
CA LEU A 28 -0.48 -30.21 16.47
C LEU A 28 -0.34 -30.69 17.90
N LYS A 29 -0.66 -31.96 18.16
CA LYS A 29 -0.62 -32.55 19.51
C LYS A 29 0.75 -32.39 20.20
N GLU A 30 1.84 -32.41 19.44
CA GLU A 30 3.21 -32.22 19.92
C GLU A 30 3.46 -30.80 20.49
N PHE A 31 2.71 -29.81 20.02
CA PHE A 31 2.82 -28.41 20.44
C PHE A 31 1.60 -27.92 21.23
N ALA A 32 0.49 -28.65 21.19
CA ALA A 32 -0.78 -28.30 21.85
C ALA A 32 -0.67 -28.28 23.39
N GLN A 33 0.35 -28.89 23.99
CA GLN A 33 0.65 -28.75 25.42
C GLN A 33 1.45 -27.48 25.75
N LYS A 34 2.02 -26.79 24.75
CA LYS A 34 2.74 -25.52 24.90
C LYS A 34 1.89 -24.35 24.36
N ASP A 35 0.86 -23.99 25.12
CA ASP A 35 -0.02 -22.83 24.81
C ASP A 35 0.74 -21.49 24.67
N SER A 36 1.97 -21.40 25.18
CA SER A 36 2.80 -20.20 25.10
C SER A 36 3.19 -19.84 23.65
N LEU A 37 3.50 -20.83 22.81
CA LEU A 37 3.96 -20.57 21.44
C LEU A 37 2.80 -20.18 20.52
N SER A 38 1.64 -20.83 20.66
CA SER A 38 0.43 -20.50 19.90
C SER A 38 -0.06 -19.09 20.30
N SER A 39 -0.13 -18.79 21.59
CA SER A 39 -0.50 -17.47 22.10
C SER A 39 0.47 -16.39 21.62
N PHE A 40 1.77 -16.66 21.61
CA PHE A 40 2.77 -15.73 21.08
C PHE A 40 2.57 -15.43 19.59
N CYS A 41 2.32 -16.44 18.75
CA CYS A 41 2.05 -16.24 17.32
C CYS A 41 0.78 -15.41 17.09
N PHE A 42 -0.26 -15.64 17.90
CA PHE A 42 -1.50 -14.87 17.83
C PHE A 42 -1.31 -13.40 18.22
N ILE A 43 -0.62 -13.16 19.35
CA ILE A 43 -0.30 -11.79 19.83
C ILE A 43 0.54 -11.05 18.80
N LEU A 44 1.59 -11.68 18.27
CA LEU A 44 2.42 -11.09 17.22
C LEU A 44 1.63 -10.84 15.93
N GLY A 45 0.73 -11.75 15.55
CA GLY A 45 -0.14 -11.56 14.39
C GLY A 45 -1.04 -10.33 14.53
N PHE A 46 -1.66 -10.15 15.70
CA PHE A 46 -2.48 -8.98 16.01
C PHE A 46 -1.66 -7.69 16.09
N LEU A 47 -0.51 -7.73 16.78
CA LEU A 47 0.38 -6.58 16.87
C LEU A 47 0.85 -6.15 15.47
N ASN A 48 1.24 -7.11 14.64
CA ASN A 48 1.64 -6.86 13.26
C ASN A 48 0.51 -6.21 12.45
N PHE A 49 -0.71 -6.75 12.54
CA PHE A 49 -1.88 -6.17 11.88
C PHE A 49 -2.07 -4.69 12.25
N PHE A 50 -2.02 -4.35 13.55
CA PHE A 50 -2.20 -2.98 14.00
C PHE A 50 -1.06 -2.07 13.57
N ILE A 51 0.20 -2.51 13.68
CA ILE A 51 1.35 -1.72 13.24
C ILE A 51 1.24 -1.43 11.74
N VAL A 52 0.97 -2.44 10.90
CA VAL A 52 0.78 -2.23 9.46
C VAL A 52 -0.33 -1.21 9.21
N LYS A 53 -1.50 -1.41 9.81
CA LYS A 53 -2.66 -0.53 9.61
C LYS A 53 -2.35 0.92 9.98
N THR A 54 -1.78 1.14 11.16
CA THR A 54 -1.43 2.49 11.62
C THR A 54 -0.36 3.11 10.74
N THR A 55 0.60 2.32 10.26
CA THR A 55 1.66 2.84 9.39
C THR A 55 1.13 3.21 8.00
N ILE A 56 0.15 2.48 7.44
CA ILE A 56 -0.53 2.89 6.19
C ILE A 56 -1.12 4.29 6.33
N GLN A 57 -1.70 4.61 7.49
CA GLN A 57 -2.31 5.91 7.76
C GLN A 57 -1.27 7.04 7.90
N MET A 58 -0.02 6.71 8.25
CA MET A 58 1.08 7.67 8.44
C MET A 58 1.82 8.01 7.14
N GLY A 59 1.54 7.35 6.01
CA GLY A 59 2.02 7.75 4.68
C GLY A 59 3.52 7.50 4.45
N ASP A 60 4.38 8.40 4.91
CA ASP A 60 5.79 8.47 4.50
C ASP A 60 6.68 7.35 5.04
N VAL A 61 6.37 6.80 6.22
CA VAL A 61 7.16 5.73 6.87
C VAL A 61 6.62 4.34 6.50
N PHE A 62 5.52 4.28 5.75
CA PHE A 62 4.78 3.07 5.44
C PHE A 62 5.66 1.99 4.83
N GLU A 63 6.35 2.28 3.74
CA GLU A 63 7.09 1.25 3.01
C GLU A 63 8.34 0.76 3.73
N PHE A 64 9.04 1.62 4.49
CA PHE A 64 10.21 1.21 5.27
C PHE A 64 9.82 0.21 6.36
N ILE A 65 8.75 0.50 7.10
CA ILE A 65 8.20 -0.41 8.11
C ILE A 65 7.64 -1.68 7.46
N LEU A 66 6.96 -1.56 6.32
CA LEU A 66 6.45 -2.71 5.57
C LEU A 66 7.57 -3.61 5.07
N TYR A 67 8.68 -3.03 4.59
CA TYR A 67 9.85 -3.75 4.12
C TYR A 67 10.54 -4.50 5.26
N ILE A 68 10.74 -3.85 6.41
CA ILE A 68 11.26 -4.50 7.62
C ILE A 68 10.32 -5.63 8.08
N GLN A 69 9.01 -5.40 8.08
CA GLN A 69 8.04 -6.41 8.45
C GLN A 69 8.00 -7.58 7.47
N LEU A 70 8.08 -7.34 6.16
CA LEU A 70 8.22 -8.37 5.15
C LEU A 70 9.51 -9.17 5.35
N LEU A 71 10.64 -8.51 5.61
CA LEU A 71 11.93 -9.19 5.80
C LEU A 71 12.01 -10.00 7.10
N LEU A 72 11.28 -9.62 8.15
CA LEU A 72 11.30 -10.35 9.42
C LEU A 72 10.19 -11.38 9.51
N ILE A 73 8.94 -10.97 9.31
CA ILE A 73 7.76 -11.79 9.61
C ILE A 73 7.51 -12.84 8.53
N LEU A 74 7.73 -12.50 7.25
CA LEU A 74 7.48 -13.44 6.16
C LEU A 74 8.50 -14.60 6.19
N PRO A 75 9.83 -14.40 6.30
CA PRO A 75 10.79 -15.49 6.44
C PRO A 75 10.61 -16.29 7.73
N MET A 76 10.32 -15.63 8.86
CA MET A 76 10.04 -16.33 10.12
C MET A 76 8.79 -17.21 9.99
N GLY A 77 7.72 -16.67 9.41
CA GLY A 77 6.48 -17.40 9.16
C GLY A 77 6.67 -18.59 8.21
N LEU A 78 7.35 -18.40 7.08
CA LEU A 78 7.62 -19.45 6.10
C LEU A 78 8.59 -20.51 6.66
N GLY A 79 9.68 -20.08 7.31
CA GLY A 79 10.67 -20.97 7.91
C GLY A 79 10.08 -21.83 9.04
N ALA A 80 9.29 -21.23 9.93
CA ALA A 80 8.58 -21.96 10.97
C ALA A 80 7.55 -22.94 10.38
N ASN A 81 6.80 -22.52 9.35
CA ASN A 81 5.88 -23.40 8.65
C ASN A 81 6.59 -24.58 7.98
N TYR A 82 7.76 -24.35 7.36
CA TYR A 82 8.57 -25.39 6.75
C TYR A 82 9.13 -26.38 7.78
N TYR A 83 9.66 -25.87 8.89
CA TYR A 83 10.18 -26.67 9.99
C TYR A 83 9.10 -27.58 10.59
N ILE A 84 7.92 -27.03 10.87
CA ILE A 84 6.76 -27.79 11.36
C ILE A 84 6.36 -28.88 10.35
N SER A 85 6.32 -28.56 9.06
CA SER A 85 6.00 -29.54 8.00
C SER A 85 7.00 -30.70 7.93
N ARG A 86 8.26 -30.50 8.34
CA ARG A 86 9.28 -31.56 8.38
C ARG A 86 9.22 -32.43 9.63
N LEU A 87 8.84 -31.86 10.77
CA LEU A 87 8.69 -32.61 12.03
C LEU A 87 7.53 -33.61 11.96
N VAL A 88 6.47 -33.24 11.27
CA VAL A 88 5.21 -33.97 11.27
C VAL A 88 5.20 -35.07 10.20
N LYS A 89 5.27 -36.35 10.61
CA LYS A 89 5.21 -37.50 9.70
C LYS A 89 3.75 -37.88 9.37
N GLY A 90 3.38 -37.85 8.09
CA GLY A 90 2.08 -38.32 7.57
C GLY A 90 1.26 -37.26 6.81
N GLU A 91 0.65 -37.64 5.67
CA GLU A 91 0.01 -36.70 4.73
C GLU A 91 -1.17 -35.90 5.31
N ARG A 92 -2.01 -36.52 6.16
CA ARG A 92 -3.17 -35.85 6.80
C ARG A 92 -2.76 -34.76 7.80
N LEU A 93 -1.52 -34.81 8.26
CA LEU A 93 -0.95 -33.94 9.27
C LEU A 93 0.04 -32.92 8.64
N LYS A 94 0.41 -33.11 7.36
CA LYS A 94 1.30 -32.23 6.59
C LYS A 94 0.82 -30.78 6.52
N TYR A 95 -0.50 -30.56 6.48
CA TYR A 95 -1.09 -29.22 6.52
C TYR A 95 -1.31 -28.69 7.94
N GLY A 96 -1.38 -29.55 8.97
CA GLY A 96 -1.52 -29.14 10.37
C GLY A 96 -2.79 -28.33 10.71
N MET A 97 -3.79 -28.31 9.82
CA MET A 97 -5.02 -27.52 9.98
C MET A 97 -6.28 -28.34 9.71
N LYS A 98 -7.37 -28.02 10.42
CA LYS A 98 -8.69 -28.60 10.17
C LYS A 98 -9.27 -28.04 8.85
N LYS A 99 -10.07 -28.84 8.14
CA LYS A 99 -10.75 -28.42 6.90
C LYS A 99 -11.57 -27.13 7.08
N SER A 100 -12.27 -27.00 8.21
CA SER A 100 -13.03 -25.80 8.57
C SER A 100 -12.15 -24.55 8.70
N GLN A 101 -10.95 -24.66 9.26
CA GLN A 101 -10.01 -23.55 9.40
C GLN A 101 -9.40 -23.14 8.05
N MET A 102 -9.10 -24.12 7.20
CA MET A 102 -8.65 -23.83 5.83
C MET A 102 -9.73 -23.07 5.05
N LEU A 103 -11.00 -23.48 5.17
CA LEU A 103 -12.12 -22.75 4.54
C LEU A 103 -12.24 -21.32 5.07
N ILE A 104 -12.18 -21.12 6.40
CA ILE A 104 -12.25 -19.78 7.00
C ILE A 104 -11.11 -18.89 6.49
N ILE A 105 -9.87 -19.39 6.49
CA ILE A 105 -8.72 -18.61 6.01
C ILE A 105 -8.89 -18.27 4.53
N SER A 106 -9.28 -19.23 3.69
CA SER A 106 -9.52 -18.96 2.27
C SER A 106 -10.63 -17.94 2.05
N CYS A 107 -11.71 -18.00 2.82
CA CYS A 107 -12.80 -17.02 2.78
C CYS A 107 -12.39 -15.62 3.24
N LEU A 108 -11.31 -15.48 4.01
CA LEU A 108 -10.78 -14.17 4.42
C LEU A 108 -9.69 -13.68 3.46
N LEU A 109 -8.81 -14.57 2.99
CA LEU A 109 -7.71 -14.25 2.09
C LEU A 109 -8.20 -13.85 0.70
N LEU A 110 -9.12 -14.61 0.10
CA LEU A 110 -9.58 -14.34 -1.26
C LEU A 110 -10.22 -12.95 -1.38
N PRO A 111 -11.19 -12.54 -0.53
CA PRO A 111 -11.70 -11.18 -0.56
C PRO A 111 -10.62 -10.14 -0.26
N SER A 112 -9.68 -10.40 0.66
CA SER A 112 -8.60 -9.46 0.95
C SER A 112 -7.70 -9.19 -0.27
N ILE A 113 -7.41 -10.22 -1.06
CA ILE A 113 -6.67 -10.07 -2.33
C ILE A 113 -7.48 -9.25 -3.32
N ILE A 114 -8.76 -9.57 -3.51
CA ILE A 114 -9.65 -8.86 -4.45
C ILE A 114 -9.77 -7.38 -4.05
N ILE A 115 -10.05 -7.10 -2.78
CA ILE A 115 -10.17 -5.74 -2.25
C ILE A 115 -8.84 -4.98 -2.40
N SER A 116 -7.69 -5.63 -2.21
CA SER A 116 -6.38 -4.99 -2.42
C SER A 116 -6.19 -4.59 -3.89
N ILE A 117 -6.54 -5.46 -4.84
CA ILE A 117 -6.43 -5.18 -6.28
C ILE A 117 -7.37 -4.04 -6.68
N VAL A 118 -8.67 -4.15 -6.33
CA VAL A 118 -9.67 -3.12 -6.62
C VAL A 118 -9.29 -1.80 -5.94
N GLY A 119 -8.77 -1.86 -4.72
CA GLY A 119 -8.31 -0.70 -3.96
C GLY A 119 -7.14 0.02 -4.60
N VAL A 120 -6.26 -0.66 -5.36
CA VAL A 120 -5.21 0.00 -6.14
C VAL A 120 -5.81 0.83 -7.26
N SER A 121 -6.72 0.25 -8.04
CA SER A 121 -7.41 0.98 -9.12
C SER A 121 -8.20 2.17 -8.59
N TYR A 122 -8.92 1.98 -7.48
CA TYR A 122 -9.66 3.06 -6.82
C TYR A 122 -8.73 4.18 -6.33
N THR A 123 -7.62 3.83 -5.68
CA THR A 123 -6.60 4.82 -5.28
C THR A 123 -6.08 5.62 -6.47
N ASN A 124 -5.81 4.96 -7.61
CA ASN A 124 -5.32 5.66 -8.80
C ASN A 124 -6.36 6.64 -9.35
N GLN A 125 -7.65 6.27 -9.34
CA GLN A 125 -8.73 7.17 -9.72
C GLN A 125 -8.85 8.36 -8.76
N GLN A 126 -8.74 8.15 -7.45
CA GLN A 126 -8.80 9.24 -6.46
C GLN A 126 -7.65 10.24 -6.63
N VAL A 127 -6.44 9.75 -6.90
CA VAL A 127 -5.29 10.62 -7.18
C VAL A 127 -5.49 11.40 -8.47
N LEU A 128 -6.06 10.77 -9.50
CA LEU A 128 -6.34 11.46 -10.77
C LEU A 128 -7.37 12.57 -10.58
N LEU A 129 -8.50 12.28 -9.91
CA LEU A 129 -9.51 13.29 -9.59
C LEU A 129 -8.91 14.44 -8.78
N ARG A 130 -8.04 14.11 -7.81
CA ARG A 130 -7.37 15.13 -7.01
C ARG A 130 -6.39 15.98 -7.82
N HIS A 131 -5.75 15.39 -8.82
CA HIS A 131 -4.89 16.10 -9.77
C HIS A 131 -5.70 17.04 -10.65
N GLU A 132 -6.83 16.59 -11.20
CA GLU A 132 -7.75 17.40 -11.99
C GLU A 132 -8.28 18.59 -11.16
N GLU A 133 -8.76 18.34 -9.94
CA GLU A 133 -9.20 19.39 -9.01
C GLU A 133 -8.10 20.42 -8.72
N PHE A 134 -6.85 19.95 -8.53
CA PHE A 134 -5.71 20.82 -8.30
C PHE A 134 -5.42 21.70 -9.51
N VAL A 135 -5.39 21.13 -10.71
CA VAL A 135 -5.10 21.85 -11.96
C VAL A 135 -6.19 22.90 -12.22
N ASP A 136 -7.46 22.54 -12.10
CA ASP A 136 -8.57 23.46 -12.28
C ASP A 136 -8.52 24.61 -11.26
N SER A 137 -8.32 24.29 -9.97
CA SER A 137 -8.22 25.30 -8.92
C SER A 137 -7.00 26.21 -9.08
N PHE A 138 -5.90 25.69 -9.62
CA PHE A 138 -4.71 26.47 -9.90
C PHE A 138 -4.93 27.45 -11.05
N ILE A 139 -5.54 27.01 -12.14
CA ILE A 139 -5.87 27.85 -13.32
C ILE A 139 -6.83 28.97 -12.92
N GLU A 140 -7.82 28.68 -12.07
CA GLU A 140 -8.80 29.66 -11.61
C GLU A 140 -8.27 30.59 -10.51
N SER A 141 -7.06 30.35 -9.98
CA SER A 141 -6.53 31.11 -8.86
C SER A 141 -6.11 32.53 -9.24
N VAL A 142 -6.48 33.50 -8.40
CA VAL A 142 -6.10 34.92 -8.57
C VAL A 142 -4.60 35.14 -8.28
N ASP A 143 -4.02 34.30 -7.41
CA ASP A 143 -2.60 34.29 -7.07
C ASP A 143 -2.05 32.84 -7.11
N PRO A 144 -1.57 32.39 -8.28
CA PRO A 144 -1.06 31.04 -8.48
C PRO A 144 0.13 30.68 -7.59
N LEU A 145 0.95 31.68 -7.25
CA LEU A 145 2.16 31.49 -6.48
C LEU A 145 1.81 31.23 -5.00
N LYS A 146 0.87 31.99 -4.45
CA LYS A 146 0.30 31.71 -3.13
C LYS A 146 -0.44 30.37 -3.10
N PHE A 147 -1.19 30.04 -4.14
CA PHE A 147 -1.92 28.77 -4.22
C PHE A 147 -0.98 27.57 -4.12
N ILE A 148 0.15 27.58 -4.84
CA ILE A 148 1.17 26.51 -4.76
C ILE A 148 1.71 26.36 -3.34
N ILE A 149 2.04 27.46 -2.67
CA ILE A 149 2.59 27.46 -1.31
C ILE A 149 1.61 26.83 -0.31
N GLU A 150 0.31 27.07 -0.48
CA GLU A 150 -0.71 26.58 0.45
C GLU A 150 -1.13 25.12 0.17
N ASN A 151 -0.96 24.63 -1.06
CA ASN A 151 -1.49 23.33 -1.50
C ASN A 151 -0.44 22.29 -1.91
N THR A 152 0.85 22.62 -1.78
CA THR A 152 1.97 21.73 -2.14
C THR A 152 2.98 21.66 -0.99
N ASP A 153 3.50 20.47 -0.70
CA ASP A 153 4.52 20.31 0.35
C ASP A 153 5.91 20.84 -0.07
N ASN A 154 6.26 20.71 -1.36
CA ASN A 154 7.49 21.24 -1.94
C ASN A 154 7.21 22.28 -3.04
N PRO A 155 6.77 23.49 -2.68
CA PRO A 155 6.32 24.52 -3.63
C PRO A 155 7.41 24.98 -4.60
N SER A 156 8.68 24.92 -4.19
CA SER A 156 9.82 25.28 -5.04
C SER A 156 9.92 24.43 -6.32
N THR A 157 9.41 23.20 -6.28
CA THR A 157 9.44 22.27 -7.42
C THR A 157 8.36 22.56 -8.46
N MET A 158 7.38 23.40 -8.12
CA MET A 158 6.25 23.75 -8.96
C MET A 158 6.48 25.03 -9.76
N LEU A 159 7.59 25.74 -9.52
CA LEU A 159 7.85 27.03 -10.15
C LEU A 159 7.98 26.92 -11.68
N ASP A 160 8.60 25.84 -12.18
CA ASP A 160 8.75 25.57 -13.61
C ASP A 160 7.45 25.17 -14.33
N VAL A 161 6.37 25.00 -13.56
CA VAL A 161 5.04 24.57 -14.01
C VAL A 161 4.05 25.75 -14.04
N LEU A 162 4.32 26.84 -13.33
CA LEU A 162 3.49 28.07 -13.30
C LEU A 162 3.11 28.52 -14.71
N ASP A 163 4.10 28.61 -15.60
CA ASP A 163 3.92 29.14 -16.96
C ASP A 163 3.32 28.10 -17.94
N LYS A 164 3.03 26.88 -17.49
CA LYS A 164 2.67 25.73 -18.33
C LYS A 164 1.39 25.04 -17.89
N ILE A 165 0.71 25.55 -16.88
CA ILE A 165 -0.46 24.87 -16.32
C ILE A 165 -1.62 24.73 -17.31
N ASP A 166 -1.82 25.73 -18.18
CA ASP A 166 -2.90 25.70 -19.17
C ASP A 166 -2.73 24.54 -20.16
N ASN A 167 -1.48 24.15 -20.39
CA ASN A 167 -1.11 23.04 -21.25
C ASN A 167 -1.31 21.66 -20.59
N ILE A 168 -1.39 21.61 -19.26
CA ILE A 168 -1.56 20.37 -18.48
C ILE A 168 -3.01 19.87 -18.53
N LYS A 169 -3.99 20.75 -18.66
CA LYS A 169 -5.43 20.41 -18.67
C LYS A 169 -5.86 19.53 -19.85
N VAL A 170 -5.15 19.59 -20.98
CA VAL A 170 -5.50 18.90 -22.24
C VAL A 170 -4.63 17.66 -22.48
N ALA A 171 -3.67 17.39 -21.61
CA ALA A 171 -2.65 16.36 -21.80
C ALA A 171 -3.10 14.96 -21.33
N GLU A 172 -2.50 13.92 -21.90
CA GLU A 172 -2.78 12.53 -21.50
C GLU A 172 -2.20 12.27 -20.11
N THR A 173 -3.05 11.86 -19.16
CA THR A 173 -2.65 11.59 -17.78
C THR A 173 -2.53 10.09 -17.52
N LYS A 174 -1.40 9.67 -16.94
CA LYS A 174 -1.21 8.30 -16.47
C LYS A 174 -0.79 8.28 -15.02
N VAL A 175 -1.58 7.59 -14.20
CA VAL A 175 -1.23 7.36 -12.80
C VAL A 175 -0.39 6.09 -12.68
N SER A 176 0.78 6.22 -12.06
CA SER A 176 1.65 5.10 -11.73
C SER A 176 1.95 5.08 -10.23
N MET A 177 2.17 3.88 -9.71
CA MET A 177 2.63 3.69 -8.34
C MET A 177 4.14 3.84 -8.29
N THR A 178 4.63 4.55 -7.27
CA THR A 178 6.07 4.60 -6.97
C THR A 178 6.39 4.18 -5.56
N LEU A 179 7.68 3.94 -5.35
CA LEU A 179 8.26 3.74 -4.04
C LEU A 179 7.89 4.90 -3.11
N GLY A 180 7.65 4.59 -1.84
CA GLY A 180 7.25 5.46 -0.75
C GLY A 180 5.75 5.62 -0.51
N GLY A 181 4.88 4.76 -1.05
CA GLY A 181 3.42 4.93 -0.93
C GLY A 181 2.88 6.11 -1.74
N LYS A 182 3.76 6.75 -2.52
CA LYS A 182 3.46 7.88 -3.39
C LYS A 182 2.82 7.40 -4.68
N ARG A 183 2.12 8.32 -5.34
CA ARG A 183 1.46 8.12 -6.62
C ARG A 183 1.93 9.20 -7.57
N LYS A 184 2.35 8.78 -8.76
CA LYS A 184 2.81 9.71 -9.78
C LYS A 184 1.75 9.88 -10.83
N VAL A 185 1.41 11.12 -11.12
CA VAL A 185 0.61 11.49 -12.29
C VAL A 185 1.58 11.99 -13.35
N LEU A 186 1.75 11.20 -14.39
CA LEU A 186 2.52 11.56 -15.57
C LEU A 186 1.58 12.26 -16.53
N VAL A 187 1.87 13.51 -16.82
CA VAL A 187 1.16 14.33 -17.80
C VAL A 187 2.01 14.35 -19.06
N LYS A 188 1.49 13.81 -20.16
CA LYS A 188 2.17 13.77 -21.45
C LYS A 188 1.50 14.70 -22.46
N GLN A 189 2.31 15.57 -23.02
CA GLN A 189 2.00 16.44 -24.13
C GLN A 189 3.06 16.24 -25.22
N GLU A 190 2.75 16.59 -26.47
CA GLU A 190 3.56 16.25 -27.67
C GLU A 190 5.07 16.41 -27.47
N ASP A 191 5.51 17.49 -26.81
CA ASP A 191 6.93 17.80 -26.61
C ASP A 191 7.38 17.74 -25.14
N MET A 192 6.49 17.35 -24.20
CA MET A 192 6.76 17.46 -22.77
C MET A 192 6.12 16.34 -21.94
N GLU A 193 6.86 15.82 -20.97
CA GLU A 193 6.35 14.94 -19.93
C GLU A 193 6.65 15.55 -18.56
N ILE A 194 5.59 15.75 -17.77
CA ILE A 194 5.64 16.32 -16.41
C ILE A 194 5.19 15.25 -15.41
N GLU A 195 5.96 15.08 -14.35
CA GLU A 195 5.71 14.09 -13.31
C GLU A 195 5.33 14.75 -11.98
N PHE A 196 4.03 14.73 -11.68
CA PHE A 196 3.49 15.17 -10.39
C PHE A 196 3.52 14.01 -9.41
N THR A 197 4.01 14.25 -8.21
CA THR A 197 4.04 13.24 -7.16
C THR A 197 3.04 13.60 -6.07
N TYR A 198 2.22 12.63 -5.68
CA TYR A 198 1.22 12.73 -4.63
C TYR A 198 1.55 11.76 -3.51
N PHE A 199 1.27 12.16 -2.28
CA PHE A 199 1.38 11.30 -1.10
C PHE A 199 0.09 11.34 -0.30
N ARG A 200 -0.12 10.33 0.55
CA ARG A 200 -1.33 10.20 1.37
C ARG A 200 -1.05 10.69 2.77
N GLN A 201 -1.81 11.67 3.23
CA GLN A 201 -1.76 12.20 4.59
C GLN A 201 -3.17 12.17 5.20
N GLN A 202 -3.35 11.44 6.31
CA GLN A 202 -4.62 11.36 7.03
C GLN A 202 -5.83 11.07 6.12
N GLU A 203 -5.71 10.07 5.25
CA GLU A 203 -6.72 9.66 4.26
C GLU A 203 -6.93 10.61 3.07
N LEU A 204 -6.24 11.75 2.99
CA LEU A 204 -6.29 12.68 1.86
C LEU A 204 -5.03 12.57 0.98
N TRP A 205 -5.20 12.77 -0.32
CA TRP A 205 -4.09 12.87 -1.27
C TRP A 205 -3.64 14.32 -1.38
N LYS A 206 -2.36 14.56 -1.10
CA LYS A 206 -1.71 15.87 -1.22
C LYS A 206 -0.65 15.84 -2.31
N LEU A 207 -0.49 16.98 -2.98
CA LEU A 207 0.58 17.17 -3.95
C LEU A 207 1.88 17.38 -3.18
N ASP A 208 2.85 16.51 -3.43
CA ASP A 208 4.21 16.66 -2.93
C ASP A 208 4.95 17.73 -3.74
N GLY A 209 4.91 17.60 -5.07
CA GLY A 209 5.60 18.48 -6.00
C GLY A 209 5.83 17.84 -7.37
N VAL A 210 6.66 18.49 -8.19
CA VAL A 210 7.02 18.04 -9.54
C VAL A 210 8.52 17.72 -9.60
N TYR A 211 8.84 16.45 -9.81
CA TYR A 211 10.24 15.97 -9.70
C TYR A 211 10.90 15.71 -11.04
N ARG A 212 10.12 15.70 -12.13
CA ARG A 212 10.65 15.50 -13.47
C ARG A 212 9.83 16.28 -14.48
N ILE A 213 10.53 17.10 -15.25
CA ILE A 213 10.05 17.69 -16.49
C ILE A 213 11.04 17.27 -17.55
N SER A 214 10.60 16.51 -18.55
CA SER A 214 11.43 16.16 -19.70
C SER A 214 10.83 16.72 -20.97
N TYR A 215 11.66 17.39 -21.75
CA TYR A 215 11.30 17.84 -23.09
C TYR A 215 11.76 16.80 -24.09
N GLN A 216 10.86 16.36 -24.96
CA GLN A 216 11.26 15.58 -26.12
C GLN A 216 11.82 16.56 -27.15
N ASN A 217 13.11 16.47 -27.44
CA ASN A 217 13.68 17.20 -28.56
C ASN A 217 13.03 16.66 -29.85
N VAL A 218 12.06 17.39 -30.38
CA VAL A 218 11.63 17.25 -31.77
C VAL A 218 12.86 17.59 -32.62
N ARG A 219 13.45 16.57 -33.24
CA ARG A 219 14.47 16.72 -34.27
C ARG A 219 13.79 16.87 -35.62
#